data_AF-A0A0Q0E1W0-F1
#
_entry.id   AF-A0A0Q0E1W0-F1
#
_cell.length_a   1.000
_cell.length_b   1.000
_cell.length_c   1.000
_cell.angle_alpha   90.00
_cell.angle_beta   90.00
_cell.angle_gamma   90.00
#
_symmetry.space_group_name_H-M   'P 1'
#
loop_
_entity.id
_entity.type
_entity.pdbx_description
1 polymer ?
#
loop_
_entity_poly.entity_id
_entity_poly.type
_entity_poly.pdbx_seq_one_letter_code
_entity_poly.pdbx_strand_id
1 'polypeptide(L)'
;MILETGGQDTLGQSIAAAAVNGRIAVIGVTSEKHSAIPDYLSLILKNVTIRGIANGSRAMFVDLIRAIEANGVETVVARTFKFADAPQAYAYFAAAKHIGKVLIEFERN
;
A
#
# COMPACT_ATOMS: atom_id res chain seq x y z
N MET A 1 -1.29 10.34 10.38
CA MET A 1 -1.52 8.92 10.06
C MET A 1 -0.35 8.42 9.25
N ILE A 2 0.10 7.20 9.47
CA ILE A 2 1.18 6.56 8.69
C ILE A 2 0.58 5.34 7.98
N LEU A 3 0.92 5.17 6.71
CA LEU A 3 0.60 3.99 5.91
C LEU A 3 1.86 3.13 5.81
N GLU A 4 1.80 1.92 6.37
CA GLU A 4 2.93 0.99 6.47
C GLU A 4 2.77 -0.15 5.46
N THR A 5 3.77 -0.29 4.60
CA THR A 5 3.85 -1.30 3.52
C THR A 5 5.16 -2.08 3.52
N GLY A 6 6.21 -1.57 4.16
CA GLY A 6 7.52 -2.22 4.25
C GLY A 6 7.56 -3.36 5.28
N GLY A 7 6.65 -3.32 6.26
CA GLY A 7 6.49 -4.40 7.24
C GLY A 7 7.47 -4.28 8.40
N GLN A 8 8.03 -5.41 8.86
CA GLN A 8 8.86 -5.45 10.07
C GLN A 8 10.10 -4.54 9.99
N ASP A 9 10.70 -4.44 8.81
CA ASP A 9 11.95 -3.68 8.58
C ASP A 9 11.77 -2.16 8.74
N THR A 10 10.55 -1.66 8.54
CA THR A 10 10.21 -0.22 8.55
C THR A 10 9.30 0.18 9.71
N LEU A 11 8.74 -0.80 10.45
CA LEU A 11 7.76 -0.54 11.50
C LEU A 11 8.35 0.29 12.65
N GLY A 12 9.63 0.10 13.00
CA GLY A 12 10.29 0.91 14.03
C GLY A 12 10.39 2.38 13.65
N GLN A 13 10.72 2.67 12.39
CA GLN A 13 10.78 4.01 11.81
C GLN A 13 9.37 4.62 11.76
N SER A 14 8.36 3.83 11.43
CA SER A 14 6.95 4.27 11.48
C SER A 14 6.50 4.63 12.90
N ILE A 15 6.86 3.84 13.92
CA ILE A 15 6.58 4.17 15.33
C ILE A 15 7.31 5.46 15.75
N ALA A 16 8.57 5.60 15.36
CA ALA A 16 9.35 6.80 15.65
C ALA A 16 8.79 8.06 14.95
N ALA A 17 8.31 7.95 13.72
CA ALA A 17 7.74 9.06 12.95
C ALA A 17 6.31 9.42 13.38
N ALA A 18 5.60 8.52 14.06
CA ALA A 18 4.24 8.79 14.50
C ALA A 18 4.19 9.98 15.48
N ALA A 19 3.21 10.86 15.29
CA ALA A 19 2.83 11.88 16.26
C ALA A 19 2.20 11.23 17.51
N VAL A 20 2.12 11.99 18.61
CA VAL A 20 1.36 11.57 19.81
C VAL A 20 -0.10 11.33 19.44
N ASN A 21 -0.69 10.24 19.96
CA ASN A 21 -2.00 9.70 19.58
C ASN A 21 -2.11 9.32 18.09
N GLY A 22 -0.97 9.10 17.43
CA GLY A 22 -0.89 8.77 16.01
C GLY A 22 -1.44 7.37 15.69
N ARG A 23 -1.79 7.18 14.42
CA ARG A 23 -2.26 5.89 13.90
C ARG A 23 -1.38 5.40 12.75
N ILE A 24 -1.00 4.14 12.82
CA ILE A 24 -0.27 3.39 11.79
C ILE A 24 -1.22 2.33 11.22
N ALA A 25 -1.48 2.40 9.92
CA ALA A 25 -2.26 1.40 9.19
C ALA A 25 -1.30 0.50 8.41
N VAL A 26 -1.30 -0.79 8.70
CA VAL A 26 -0.41 -1.78 8.08
C VAL A 26 -1.19 -2.54 7.01
N ILE A 27 -0.80 -2.40 5.73
CA ILE A 27 -1.51 -2.99 4.58
C ILE A 27 -0.65 -3.98 3.77
N GLY A 28 0.61 -4.18 4.13
CA GLY A 28 1.50 -5.11 3.45
C GLY A 28 2.76 -5.42 4.26
N VAL A 29 3.39 -6.54 3.91
CA VAL A 29 4.71 -6.94 4.42
C VAL A 29 5.55 -7.27 3.20
N THR A 30 6.47 -6.38 2.84
CA THR A 30 7.37 -6.56 1.69
C THR A 30 8.73 -7.13 2.12
N SER A 31 8.90 -7.37 3.43
CA SER A 31 10.18 -7.76 4.01
C SER A 31 10.43 -9.27 3.85
N GLU A 32 11.59 -9.61 3.28
CA GLU A 32 12.17 -10.96 3.26
C GLU A 32 13.01 -11.25 4.53
N LYS A 33 13.22 -10.26 5.39
CA LYS A 33 14.13 -10.33 6.54
C LYS A 33 13.37 -10.20 7.85
N HIS A 34 13.55 -11.15 8.76
CA HIS A 34 13.02 -11.03 10.11
C HIS A 34 13.87 -10.05 10.92
N SER A 35 13.61 -8.75 10.74
CA SER A 35 14.20 -7.70 11.55
C SER A 35 13.76 -7.83 13.02
N ALA A 36 14.63 -7.39 13.94
CA ALA A 36 14.33 -7.40 15.36
C ALA A 36 13.04 -6.61 15.65
N ILE A 37 12.31 -7.08 16.67
CA ILE A 37 11.06 -6.47 17.11
C ILE A 37 11.29 -4.98 17.45
N PRO A 38 10.46 -4.04 16.96
CA PRO A 38 10.61 -2.62 17.26
C PRO A 38 10.56 -2.29 18.75
N ASP A 39 11.28 -1.23 19.16
CA ASP A 39 11.18 -0.69 20.52
C ASP A 39 9.79 -0.09 20.78
N TYR A 40 9.01 -0.79 21.62
CA TYR A 40 7.65 -0.41 21.96
C TYR A 40 7.55 0.77 22.94
N LEU A 41 8.66 1.23 23.55
CA LEU A 41 8.60 2.35 24.49
C LEU A 41 8.02 3.60 23.81
N SER A 42 8.46 3.88 22.58
CA SER A 42 7.93 5.00 21.80
C SER A 42 6.46 4.83 21.42
N LEU A 43 6.00 3.59 21.19
CA LEU A 43 4.59 3.28 20.94
C LEU A 43 3.74 3.68 22.15
N ILE A 44 4.19 3.30 23.36
CA ILE A 44 3.49 3.53 24.62
C ILE A 44 3.50 5.03 24.97
N LEU A 45 4.68 5.65 25.00
CA LEU A 45 4.83 7.06 25.39
C LEU A 45 4.04 8.01 24.49
N LYS A 46 3.92 7.66 23.20
CA LYS A 46 3.16 8.44 22.22
C LYS A 46 1.71 7.97 22.10
N ASN A 47 1.26 6.95 22.82
CA ASN A 47 -0.09 6.37 22.70
C ASN A 47 -0.49 6.07 21.24
N VAL A 48 0.40 5.41 20.50
CA VAL A 48 0.20 5.13 19.07
C VAL A 48 -0.65 3.88 18.87
N THR A 49 -1.61 3.95 17.95
CA THR A 49 -2.43 2.79 17.53
C THR A 49 -1.88 2.18 16.25
N ILE A 50 -1.61 0.87 16.27
CA ILE A 50 -1.28 0.08 15.06
C ILE A 50 -2.50 -0.76 14.68
N ARG A 51 -2.89 -0.72 13.40
CA ARG A 51 -3.98 -1.57 12.89
C ARG A 51 -3.60 -2.24 11.57
N GLY A 52 -3.66 -3.56 11.56
CA GLY A 52 -3.60 -4.35 10.32
C GLY A 52 -4.89 -4.21 9.51
N ILE A 53 -4.74 -4.04 8.19
CA ILE A 53 -5.84 -3.93 7.23
C ILE A 53 -5.49 -4.81 6.04
N ALA A 54 -6.18 -5.94 5.90
CA ALA A 54 -6.01 -6.82 4.73
C ALA A 54 -6.74 -6.28 3.50
N ASN A 55 -7.97 -5.79 3.69
CA ASN A 55 -8.83 -5.24 2.63
C ASN A 55 -9.86 -4.24 3.21
N GLY A 56 -10.49 -3.45 2.34
CA GLY A 56 -11.64 -2.60 2.67
C GLY A 56 -12.98 -3.31 2.42
N SER A 57 -14.05 -2.83 3.04
CA SER A 57 -15.41 -3.30 2.75
C SER A 57 -15.93 -2.73 1.43
N ARG A 58 -17.02 -3.31 0.88
CA ARG A 58 -17.71 -2.76 -0.29
C ARG A 58 -18.13 -1.30 -0.08
N ALA A 59 -18.61 -0.95 1.13
CA ALA A 59 -18.99 0.42 1.45
C ALA A 59 -17.79 1.37 1.34
N MET A 60 -16.63 0.96 1.90
CA MET A 60 -15.39 1.74 1.77
C MET A 60 -14.95 1.89 0.32
N PHE A 61 -15.13 0.87 -0.52
CA PHE A 61 -14.80 0.96 -1.94
C PHE A 61 -15.70 1.97 -2.67
N VAL A 62 -17.01 1.97 -2.39
CA VAL A 62 -17.94 2.96 -2.96
C VAL A 62 -17.55 4.38 -2.53
N ASP A 63 -17.18 4.57 -1.26
CA ASP A 63 -16.74 5.86 -0.75
C ASP A 63 -15.41 6.31 -1.38
N LEU A 64 -14.49 5.38 -1.64
CA LEU A 64 -13.27 5.64 -2.39
C LEU A 64 -13.57 6.13 -3.81
N ILE A 65 -14.47 5.48 -4.54
CA ILE A 65 -14.84 5.91 -5.91
C ILE A 65 -15.42 7.33 -5.89
N ARG A 66 -16.34 7.62 -4.97
CA ARG A 66 -16.90 8.98 -4.81
C ARG A 66 -15.82 10.01 -4.51
N ALA A 67 -14.86 9.66 -3.65
CA ALA A 67 -13.74 10.54 -3.33
C ALA A 67 -12.82 10.76 -4.54
N ILE A 68 -12.56 9.72 -5.35
CA ILE A 68 -11.79 9.83 -6.59
C ILE A 68 -12.47 10.80 -7.56
N GLU A 69 -13.77 10.63 -7.80
CA GLU A 69 -14.55 11.50 -8.70
C GLU A 69 -14.58 12.95 -8.22
N ALA A 70 -14.85 13.17 -6.93
CA ALA A 70 -14.96 14.51 -6.37
C ALA A 70 -13.63 15.30 -6.36
N ASN A 71 -12.49 14.59 -6.30
CA ASN A 71 -11.18 15.21 -6.19
C ASN A 71 -10.33 15.08 -7.46
N GLY A 72 -10.86 14.49 -8.53
CA GLY A 72 -10.12 14.28 -9.78
C GLY A 72 -8.85 13.45 -9.59
N VAL A 73 -8.88 12.42 -8.72
CA VAL A 73 -7.70 11.59 -8.45
C VAL A 73 -7.42 10.68 -9.65
N GLU A 74 -6.32 10.90 -10.33
CA GLU A 74 -5.90 10.06 -11.45
C GLU A 74 -4.97 8.93 -11.01
N THR A 75 -5.10 7.77 -11.67
CA THR A 75 -4.20 6.64 -11.44
C THR A 75 -2.92 6.82 -12.23
N VAL A 76 -1.77 6.76 -11.57
CA VAL A 76 -0.47 6.69 -12.25
C VAL A 76 -0.34 5.32 -12.91
N VAL A 77 -0.37 5.29 -14.24
CA VAL A 77 -0.18 4.07 -15.04
C VAL A 77 1.26 4.00 -15.52
N ALA A 78 1.96 2.92 -15.16
CA ALA A 78 3.32 2.66 -15.61
C ALA A 78 3.34 2.22 -17.07
N ARG A 79 2.48 1.25 -17.40
CA ARG A 79 2.37 0.67 -18.74
C ARG A 79 1.07 -0.11 -18.90
N THR A 80 0.51 -0.07 -20.10
CA THR A 80 -0.61 -0.93 -20.52
C THR A 80 -0.10 -1.97 -21.53
N PHE A 81 -0.52 -3.21 -21.35
CA PHE A 81 -0.23 -4.34 -22.24
C PHE A 81 -1.54 -4.87 -22.82
N LYS A 82 -1.51 -5.36 -24.06
CA LYS A 82 -2.63 -6.13 -24.62
C LYS A 82 -2.79 -7.43 -23.86
N PHE A 83 -4.00 -7.98 -23.85
CA PHE A 83 -4.26 -9.28 -23.23
C PHE A 83 -3.34 -10.40 -23.75
N ALA A 84 -3.04 -10.41 -25.06
CA ALA A 84 -2.10 -11.35 -25.67
C ALA A 84 -0.67 -11.27 -25.09
N ASP A 85 -0.31 -10.12 -24.50
CA ASP A 85 1.01 -9.86 -23.91
C ASP A 85 1.00 -9.96 -22.38
N ALA A 86 -0.02 -10.62 -21.79
CA ALA A 86 -0.12 -10.79 -20.35
C ALA A 86 1.14 -11.39 -19.70
N PRO A 87 1.82 -12.43 -20.26
CA PRO A 87 3.07 -12.93 -19.71
C PRO A 87 4.16 -11.86 -19.58
N GLN A 88 4.29 -10.98 -20.58
CA GLN A 88 5.23 -9.87 -20.59
C GLN A 88 4.84 -8.80 -19.56
N ALA A 89 3.54 -8.56 -19.37
CA ALA A 89 3.03 -7.66 -18.33
C ALA A 89 3.44 -8.15 -16.93
N TYR A 90 3.29 -9.45 -16.65
CA TYR A 90 3.73 -10.05 -15.38
C TYR A 90 5.25 -9.98 -15.20
N ALA A 91 6.04 -10.24 -16.25
CA ALA A 91 7.50 -10.11 -16.19
C ALA A 91 7.93 -8.66 -15.90
N TYR A 92 7.29 -7.68 -16.54
CA TYR A 92 7.51 -6.25 -16.27
C TYR A 92 7.14 -5.87 -14.84
N PHE A 93 6.02 -6.38 -14.33
CA PHE A 93 5.59 -6.16 -12.95
C PHE A 93 6.59 -6.76 -11.95
N ALA A 94 6.99 -8.02 -12.14
CA ALA A 94 7.92 -8.73 -11.25
C ALA A 94 9.32 -8.09 -11.20
N ALA A 95 9.74 -7.40 -12.26
CA ALA A 95 11.01 -6.67 -12.27
C ALA A 95 11.06 -5.52 -11.24
N ALA A 96 9.91 -5.03 -10.75
CA ALA A 96 9.79 -4.02 -9.69
C ALA A 96 10.57 -2.70 -9.93
N LYS A 97 10.81 -2.32 -11.19
CA LYS A 97 11.53 -1.10 -11.60
C LYS A 97 10.60 0.07 -12.00
N HIS A 98 9.30 -0.07 -11.75
CA HIS A 98 8.28 0.87 -12.22
C HIS A 98 7.58 1.57 -11.06
N ILE A 99 7.03 2.76 -11.33
CA ILE A 99 6.11 3.46 -10.44
C ILE A 99 4.74 3.47 -11.10
N GLY A 100 3.69 3.13 -10.34
CA GLY A 100 2.31 3.12 -10.83
C GLY A 100 1.78 1.72 -11.13
N LYS A 101 0.62 1.66 -11.77
CA LYS A 101 -0.08 0.41 -12.10
C LYS A 101 0.37 -0.14 -13.44
N VAL A 102 0.52 -1.46 -13.52
CA VAL A 102 0.66 -2.21 -14.77
C VAL A 102 -0.72 -2.71 -15.17
N LEU A 103 -1.21 -2.29 -16.33
CA LEU A 103 -2.55 -2.64 -16.80
C LEU A 103 -2.48 -3.68 -17.91
N ILE A 104 -3.50 -4.52 -17.97
CA ILE A 104 -3.76 -5.42 -19.09
C ILE A 104 -5.12 -5.03 -19.66
N GLU A 105 -5.14 -4.61 -20.92
CA GLU A 105 -6.37 -4.25 -21.61
C GLU A 105 -7.02 -5.47 -22.26
N PHE A 106 -8.34 -5.53 -22.19
CA PHE A 106 -9.18 -6.53 -22.83
C PHE A 106 -10.05 -5.81 -23.85
N GLU A 107 -10.14 -6.34 -25.08
CA GLU A 107 -11.17 -5.89 -26.00
C GLU A 107 -12.53 -6.37 -25.49
N ARG A 108 -13.47 -5.43 -25.34
CA ARG A 108 -14.88 -5.76 -25.14
C ARG A 108 -15.46 -6.07 -26.52
N ASN A 109 -15.88 -7.31 -26.73
CA ASN A 109 -16.88 -7.62 -27.76
C ASN A 109 -18.23 -7.00 -27.37
#